data_AF-A0A9E3KJU4-F1
#
_entry.id   AF-A0A9E3KJU4-F1
#
_cell.length_a   1.000
_cell.length_b   1.000
_cell.length_c   1.000
_cell.angle_alpha   90.00
_cell.angle_beta   90.00
_cell.angle_gamma   90.00
#
_symmetry.space_group_name_H-M   'P 1'
#
loop_
_entity.id
_entity.type
_entity.pdbx_description
1 polymer ?
#
loop_
_entity_poly.entity_id
_entity_poly.type
_entity_poly.pdbx_seq_one_letter_code
_entity_poly.pdbx_strand_id
1 'polypeptide(L)'
;MISKVFRGVWFISFLAVVANLMWVYAGLPEQVVIRELEVSTYAMDKEVLFYAWLAIIGMGNTMAFVFGKPKGPDEGFRTWFTGLVITINIFLVIAFSFIGLYNSTEKFDFARAGVVLYFGVGLIGVWITSWPIIVLYRKIFS
;
A
#
# COMPACT_ATOMS: atom_id res chain seq x y z
N MET A 1 5.35 -0.81 24.85
CA MET A 1 5.18 -2.17 24.26
C MET A 1 4.55 -2.11 22.86
N ILE A 2 3.49 -1.31 22.67
CA ILE A 2 2.79 -1.13 21.38
C ILE A 2 3.74 -0.80 20.21
N SER A 3 4.68 0.14 20.38
CA SER A 3 5.67 0.48 19.33
C SER A 3 6.56 -0.70 18.87
N LYS A 4 6.77 -1.73 19.71
CA LYS A 4 7.53 -2.93 19.31
C LYS A 4 6.67 -3.88 18.48
N VAL A 5 5.40 -4.05 18.85
CA VAL A 5 4.43 -4.85 18.10
C VAL A 5 4.23 -4.27 16.71
N PHE A 6 4.00 -2.95 16.61
CA PHE A 6 3.86 -2.27 15.32
C PHE A 6 5.08 -2.44 14.43
N ARG A 7 6.30 -2.45 15.00
CA ARG A 7 7.51 -2.74 14.22
C ARG A 7 7.57 -4.17 13.70
N GLY A 8 7.17 -5.15 14.50
CA GLY A 8 7.07 -6.54 14.06
C GLY A 8 6.06 -6.71 12.92
N VAL A 9 4.85 -6.18 13.10
CA VAL A 9 3.78 -6.23 12.10
C VAL A 9 4.19 -5.49 10.82
N TRP A 10 4.82 -4.33 10.95
CA TRP A 10 5.38 -3.59 9.82
C TRP A 10 6.35 -4.43 9.01
N PHE A 11 7.33 -5.06 9.66
CA PHE A 11 8.31 -5.89 8.97
C PHE A 11 7.64 -7.05 8.22
N ILE A 12 6.67 -7.73 8.85
CA ILE A 12 5.90 -8.80 8.20
C ILE A 12 5.10 -8.28 7.01
N SER A 13 4.43 -7.13 7.15
CA SER A 13 3.65 -6.51 6.07
C SER A 13 4.53 -6.11 4.88
N PHE A 14 5.76 -5.65 5.15
CA PHE A 14 6.75 -5.32 4.13
C PHE A 14 7.18 -6.58 3.35
N LEU A 15 7.52 -7.66 4.06
CA LEU A 15 7.86 -8.92 3.40
C LEU A 15 6.69 -9.46 2.59
N ALA A 16 5.47 -9.38 3.12
CA ALA A 16 4.27 -9.83 2.43
C ALA A 16 4.03 -9.06 1.13
N VAL A 17 4.14 -7.72 1.13
CA VAL A 17 3.93 -6.92 -0.08
C VAL A 17 5.02 -7.14 -1.11
N VAL A 18 6.29 -7.31 -0.70
CA VAL A 18 7.40 -7.61 -1.62
C VAL A 18 7.23 -9.01 -2.22
N ALA A 19 6.92 -10.01 -1.41
CA ALA A 19 6.68 -11.38 -1.88
C ALA A 19 5.49 -11.42 -2.85
N ASN A 20 4.40 -10.73 -2.53
CA ASN A 20 3.22 -10.65 -3.41
C ASN A 20 3.54 -9.91 -4.72
N LEU A 21 4.28 -8.80 -4.67
CA LEU A 21 4.71 -8.09 -5.88
C LEU A 21 5.56 -8.98 -6.80
N MET A 22 6.53 -9.72 -6.25
CA MET A 22 7.35 -10.65 -7.02
C MET A 22 6.51 -11.78 -7.62
N TRP A 23 5.57 -12.33 -6.85
CA TRP A 23 4.65 -13.37 -7.31
C TRP A 23 3.78 -12.89 -8.47
N VAL A 24 3.14 -11.73 -8.31
CA VAL A 24 2.30 -11.13 -9.35
C VAL A 24 3.13 -10.81 -10.59
N TYR A 25 4.30 -10.21 -10.43
CA TYR A 25 5.20 -9.89 -11.53
C TYR A 25 5.56 -11.11 -12.38
N ALA A 26 5.85 -12.25 -11.75
CA ALA A 26 6.18 -13.49 -12.45
C ALA A 26 5.02 -14.02 -13.31
N GLY A 27 3.77 -13.69 -12.95
CA GLY A 27 2.57 -14.09 -13.69
C GLY A 27 2.06 -13.07 -14.71
N LEU A 28 2.66 -11.87 -14.78
CA LEU A 28 2.18 -10.81 -15.68
C LEU A 28 2.66 -11.01 -17.13
N PRO A 29 1.81 -10.71 -18.14
CA PRO A 29 2.22 -10.64 -19.54
C PRO A 29 3.21 -9.48 -19.77
N GLU A 30 3.92 -9.48 -20.90
CA GLU A 30 4.88 -8.40 -21.25
C GLU A 30 4.23 -7.00 -21.22
N GLN A 31 3.02 -6.90 -21.76
CA GLN A 31 2.21 -5.69 -21.76
C GLN A 31 1.08 -5.83 -20.74
N VAL A 32 1.10 -4.98 -19.72
CA VAL A 32 0.10 -4.94 -18.65
C VAL A 32 -0.93 -3.86 -18.98
N VAL A 33 -2.19 -4.25 -19.09
CA VAL A 33 -3.31 -3.34 -19.27
C VAL A 33 -3.58 -2.62 -17.95
N ILE A 34 -3.51 -1.29 -17.98
CA ILE A 34 -3.75 -0.42 -16.83
C ILE A 34 -5.12 0.27 -16.96
N ARG A 35 -5.55 0.53 -18.19
CA ARG A 35 -6.83 1.19 -18.46
C ARG A 35 -7.38 0.78 -19.81
N GLU A 36 -8.66 0.43 -19.81
CA GLU A 36 -9.46 0.30 -21.03
C GLU A 36 -10.36 1.53 -21.14
N LEU A 37 -10.20 2.29 -22.22
CA LEU A 37 -11.14 3.31 -22.67
C LEU A 37 -11.95 2.72 -23.82
N GLU A 38 -13.16 3.22 -24.04
CA GLU A 38 -14.08 2.73 -25.09
C GLU A 38 -13.45 2.66 -26.50
N VAL A 39 -12.37 3.42 -26.75
CA VAL A 39 -11.68 3.51 -28.04
C VAL A 39 -10.18 3.15 -27.95
N SER A 40 -9.60 3.00 -26.76
CA SER A 40 -8.16 2.71 -26.62
C SER A 40 -7.80 1.97 -25.34
N THR A 41 -6.90 0.99 -25.47
CA THR A 41 -6.29 0.30 -24.33
C THR A 41 -4.94 0.93 -24.03
N TYR A 42 -4.74 1.39 -22.81
CA TYR A 42 -3.43 1.84 -22.33
C TYR A 42 -2.73 0.68 -21.63
N ALA A 43 -1.65 0.20 -22.25
CA ALA A 43 -0.79 -0.83 -21.72
C ALA A 43 0.61 -0.27 -21.42
N MET A 44 1.29 -0.89 -20.46
CA MET A 44 2.64 -0.54 -20.04
C MET A 44 3.47 -1.82 -19.89
N ASP A 45 4.78 -1.71 -20.14
CA ASP A 45 5.71 -2.82 -19.90
C ASP A 45 5.67 -3.27 -18.44
N LYS A 46 5.59 -4.58 -18.22
CA LYS A 46 5.56 -5.18 -16.87
C LYS A 46 6.79 -4.80 -16.04
N GLU A 47 7.95 -4.62 -16.67
CA GLU A 47 9.19 -4.23 -16.00
C GLU A 47 9.09 -2.82 -15.43
N VAL A 48 8.56 -1.89 -16.22
CA VAL A 48 8.35 -0.49 -15.78
C VAL A 48 7.40 -0.46 -14.59
N LEU A 49 6.29 -1.20 -14.68
CA LEU A 49 5.32 -1.30 -13.58
C LEU A 49 5.95 -1.90 -12.32
N PHE A 50 6.72 -2.98 -12.45
CA PHE A 50 7.40 -3.65 -11.34
C PHE A 50 8.38 -2.73 -10.63
N TYR A 51 9.31 -2.11 -11.37
CA TYR A 51 10.33 -1.25 -10.77
C TYR A 51 9.74 0.03 -10.17
N ALA A 52 8.69 0.59 -10.78
CA ALA A 52 7.98 1.73 -10.21
C ALA A 52 7.38 1.39 -8.84
N TRP A 53 6.66 0.26 -8.74
CA TRP A 53 6.07 -0.17 -7.48
C TRP A 53 7.10 -0.60 -6.44
N LEU A 54 8.18 -1.28 -6.87
CA LEU A 54 9.29 -1.63 -5.98
C LEU A 54 9.92 -0.38 -5.37
N ALA A 55 10.12 0.68 -6.16
CA ALA A 55 10.63 1.96 -5.68
C ALA A 55 9.67 2.61 -4.67
N ILE A 56 8.36 2.63 -4.95
CA ILE A 56 7.34 3.19 -4.04
C ILE A 56 7.33 2.44 -2.69
N ILE A 57 7.31 1.10 -2.73
CA ILE A 57 7.35 0.26 -1.52
C ILE A 57 8.64 0.50 -0.75
N GLY A 58 9.78 0.52 -1.45
CA GLY A 58 11.10 0.76 -0.88
C GLY A 58 11.18 2.11 -0.17
N MET A 59 10.71 3.18 -0.81
CA MET A 59 10.66 4.52 -0.23
C MET A 59 9.77 4.57 1.02
N GLY A 60 8.52 4.09 0.92
CA GLY A 60 7.57 4.11 2.04
C GLY A 60 8.07 3.32 3.25
N ASN A 61 8.63 2.13 3.03
CA ASN A 61 9.14 1.29 4.11
C ASN A 61 10.48 1.81 4.67
N THR A 62 11.33 2.42 3.85
CA THR A 62 12.53 3.12 4.35
C THR A 62 12.15 4.27 5.26
N MET A 63 11.12 5.06 4.90
CA MET A 63 10.61 6.10 5.79
C MET A 63 10.10 5.51 7.11
N ALA A 64 9.35 4.41 7.08
CA ALA A 64 8.88 3.74 8.31
C ALA A 64 10.04 3.30 9.21
N PHE A 65 11.12 2.79 8.61
CA PHE A 65 12.33 2.44 9.35
C PHE A 65 13.01 3.67 9.98
N VAL A 66 13.17 4.75 9.22
CA VAL A 66 13.84 5.98 9.69
C VAL A 66 13.05 6.64 10.81
N PHE A 67 11.75 6.90 10.60
CA PHE A 67 10.90 7.53 11.60
C PHE A 67 10.56 6.57 12.76
N GLY A 68 10.64 5.26 12.56
CA GLY A 68 10.42 4.26 13.60
C GLY A 68 11.50 4.20 14.69
N LYS A 69 12.61 4.93 14.56
CA LYS A 69 13.72 4.93 15.53
C LYS A 69 13.37 5.62 16.86
N PRO A 70 13.87 5.14 18.02
CA PRO A 70 13.56 5.73 19.34
C PRO A 70 13.98 7.19 19.53
N LYS A 71 15.06 7.62 18.87
CA LYS A 71 15.54 9.01 18.90
C LYS A 71 14.82 9.94 17.90
N GLY A 72 13.76 9.44 17.28
CA GLY A 72 12.99 10.15 16.25
C GLY A 72 11.86 11.00 16.83
N PRO A 73 10.77 11.19 16.07
CA PRO A 73 9.58 11.93 16.49
C PRO A 73 8.92 11.37 17.76
N ASP A 74 7.89 12.07 18.27
CA ASP A 74 7.12 11.59 19.42
C ASP A 74 6.56 10.17 19.20
N GLU A 75 6.38 9.41 20.29
CA GLU A 75 5.93 8.02 20.21
C GLU A 75 4.56 7.86 19.53
N GLY A 76 3.69 8.87 19.65
CA GLY A 76 2.38 8.92 19.00
C GLY A 76 2.53 8.98 17.48
N PHE A 77 3.31 9.93 16.97
CA PHE A 77 3.56 10.06 15.53
C PHE A 77 4.18 8.79 14.97
N ARG A 78 5.19 8.23 15.67
CA ARG A 78 5.89 7.02 15.22
C ARG A 78 4.94 5.84 15.06
N THR A 79 4.04 5.67 16.02
CA THR A 79 3.03 4.60 16.01
C THR A 79 2.01 4.83 14.90
N TRP A 80 1.51 6.05 14.76
CA TRP A 80 0.59 6.43 13.68
C TRP A 80 1.19 6.19 12.29
N PHE A 81 2.41 6.69 12.05
CA PHE A 81 3.07 6.59 10.75
C PHE A 81 3.43 5.16 10.40
N THR A 82 3.93 4.38 11.38
CA THR A 82 4.20 2.95 11.17
C THR A 82 2.90 2.20 10.86
N GLY A 83 1.80 2.54 11.55
CA GLY A 83 0.46 2.01 11.26
C GLY A 83 -0.02 2.35 9.85
N LEU A 84 0.20 3.59 9.40
CA LEU A 84 -0.13 4.02 8.03
C LEU A 84 0.58 3.16 6.99
N VAL A 85 1.90 2.95 7.17
CA VAL A 85 2.70 2.15 6.23
C VAL A 85 2.27 0.68 6.23
N ILE A 86 1.91 0.10 7.38
CA ILE A 86 1.31 -1.24 7.45
C ILE A 86 0.03 -1.30 6.61
N THR A 87 -0.88 -0.35 6.80
CA THR A 87 -2.15 -0.29 6.07
C THR A 87 -1.93 -0.18 4.57
N ILE A 88 -0.99 0.65 4.14
CA ILE A 88 -0.60 0.79 2.73
C ILE A 88 -0.03 -0.54 2.19
N ASN A 89 0.89 -1.19 2.92
CA ASN A 89 1.46 -2.47 2.48
C ASN A 89 0.36 -3.54 2.28
N ILE A 90 -0.59 -3.65 3.21
CA ILE A 90 -1.72 -4.59 3.11
C ILE A 90 -2.60 -4.25 1.91
N PHE A 91 -2.93 -2.97 1.72
CA PHE A 91 -3.70 -2.54 0.55
C PHE A 91 -2.99 -2.86 -0.76
N LEU A 92 -1.67 -2.66 -0.83
CA LEU A 92 -0.88 -2.97 -2.01
C LEU A 92 -0.88 -4.46 -2.34
N VAL A 93 -0.86 -5.35 -1.35
CA VAL A 93 -1.04 -6.81 -1.59
C VAL A 93 -2.36 -7.08 -2.32
N ILE A 94 -3.45 -6.44 -1.89
CA ILE A 94 -4.76 -6.61 -2.52
C ILE A 94 -4.75 -6.00 -3.93
N ALA A 95 -4.19 -4.79 -4.09
CA ALA A 95 -4.14 -4.08 -5.35
C ALA A 95 -3.31 -4.83 -6.41
N PHE A 96 -2.13 -5.36 -6.06
CA PHE A 96 -1.32 -6.15 -6.98
C PHE A 96 -1.97 -7.46 -7.34
N SER A 97 -2.57 -8.15 -6.36
CA SER A 97 -3.31 -9.37 -6.64
C SER A 97 -4.46 -9.10 -7.62
N PHE A 98 -5.16 -7.97 -7.48
CA PHE A 98 -6.18 -7.55 -8.45
C PHE A 98 -5.58 -7.28 -9.84
N ILE A 99 -4.46 -6.55 -9.94
CA ILE A 99 -3.78 -6.29 -11.23
C ILE A 99 -3.39 -7.60 -11.92
N GLY A 100 -2.83 -8.56 -11.16
CA GLY A 100 -2.47 -9.88 -11.68
C GLY A 100 -3.67 -10.67 -12.19
N LEU A 101 -4.78 -10.68 -11.43
CA LEU A 101 -6.01 -11.34 -11.86
C LEU A 101 -6.65 -10.67 -13.08
N TYR A 102 -6.65 -9.34 -13.15
CA TYR A 102 -7.20 -8.58 -14.27
C TYR A 102 -6.43 -8.84 -15.58
N ASN A 103 -5.11 -9.00 -15.49
CA ASN A 103 -4.24 -9.28 -16.63
C ASN A 103 -3.99 -10.78 -16.86
N SER A 104 -4.72 -11.64 -16.14
CA SER A 104 -4.69 -13.09 -16.36
C SER A 104 -5.47 -13.46 -17.62
N THR A 105 -5.14 -14.60 -18.21
CA THR A 105 -5.92 -15.20 -19.31
C THR A 105 -7.24 -15.81 -18.84
N GLU A 106 -7.44 -15.91 -17.52
CA GLU A 106 -8.65 -16.44 -16.90
C GLU A 106 -9.76 -15.38 -16.78
N LYS A 107 -11.02 -15.80 -16.96
CA LYS A 107 -12.19 -14.92 -16.82
C LYS A 107 -12.64 -14.87 -15.36
N PHE A 108 -12.37 -13.77 -14.68
CA PHE A 108 -12.86 -13.50 -13.32
C PHE A 108 -14.04 -12.53 -13.32
N ASP A 109 -14.94 -12.69 -12.34
CA ASP A 109 -15.99 -11.73 -12.03
C ASP A 109 -15.47 -10.69 -11.04
N PHE A 110 -15.38 -9.43 -11.49
CA PHE A 110 -14.87 -8.31 -10.70
C PHE A 110 -15.97 -7.45 -10.06
N ALA A 111 -17.25 -7.85 -10.12
CA ALA A 111 -18.38 -7.06 -9.62
C ALA A 111 -18.22 -6.58 -8.17
N ARG A 112 -17.49 -7.34 -7.34
CA ARG A 112 -17.24 -7.02 -5.92
C ARG A 112 -15.85 -6.48 -5.63
N ALA A 113 -14.91 -6.58 -6.58
CA ALA A 113 -13.52 -6.16 -6.39
C ALA A 113 -13.44 -4.64 -6.15
N GLY A 114 -14.26 -3.87 -6.85
CA GLY A 114 -14.35 -2.41 -6.67
C GLY A 114 -14.64 -2.01 -5.23
N VAL A 115 -15.58 -2.68 -4.55
CA VAL A 115 -15.96 -2.36 -3.16
C VAL A 115 -14.75 -2.48 -2.22
N VAL A 116 -13.99 -3.56 -2.34
CA VAL A 116 -12.80 -3.81 -1.50
C VAL A 116 -11.73 -2.75 -1.78
N LEU A 117 -11.49 -2.42 -3.04
CA LEU A 117 -10.48 -1.42 -3.43
C LEU A 117 -10.87 -0.02 -2.94
N TYR A 118 -12.11 0.43 -3.17
CA TYR A 118 -12.57 1.74 -2.72
C TYR A 118 -12.57 1.87 -1.20
N PHE A 119 -13.00 0.82 -0.48
CA PHE A 119 -12.96 0.82 0.98
C PHE A 119 -11.52 0.86 1.49
N GLY A 120 -10.60 0.11 0.88
CA GLY A 120 -9.18 0.14 1.22
C GLY A 120 -8.55 1.54 1.05
N VAL A 121 -8.81 2.20 -0.09
CA VAL A 121 -8.35 3.59 -0.32
C VAL A 121 -8.99 4.56 0.69
N GLY A 122 -10.29 4.40 0.97
CA GLY A 122 -11.00 5.19 1.96
C GLY A 122 -10.38 5.07 3.36
N LEU A 123 -10.06 3.85 3.80
CA LEU A 123 -9.38 3.60 5.07
C LEU A 123 -8.00 4.26 5.13
N ILE A 124 -7.22 4.21 4.05
CA ILE A 124 -5.94 4.92 3.97
C ILE A 124 -6.16 6.43 4.13
N GLY A 125 -7.16 7.00 3.44
CA GLY A 125 -7.50 8.43 3.56
C GLY A 125 -7.89 8.84 4.98
N VAL A 126 -8.73 8.04 5.63
CA VAL A 126 -9.09 8.24 7.05
C VAL A 126 -7.84 8.15 7.94
N TRP A 127 -6.95 7.20 7.67
CA TRP A 127 -5.73 7.03 8.47
C TRP A 127 -4.77 8.21 8.31
N ILE A 128 -4.57 8.70 7.08
CA ILE A 128 -3.74 9.88 6.78
C ILE A 128 -4.27 11.11 7.53
N THR A 129 -5.59 11.32 7.53
CA THR A 129 -6.22 12.50 8.14
C THR A 129 -6.30 12.44 9.66
N SER A 130 -6.25 11.24 10.25
CA SER A 130 -6.37 11.06 11.70
C SER A 130 -5.31 11.82 12.52
N TRP A 131 -4.05 11.85 12.09
CA TRP A 131 -2.99 12.52 12.85
C TRP A 131 -3.10 14.05 12.86
N PRO A 132 -3.27 14.74 11.70
CA PRO A 132 -3.57 16.17 11.70
C PRO A 132 -4.75 16.54 12.59
N ILE A 133 -5.82 15.75 12.57
CA ILE A 133 -7.01 15.97 13.41
C ILE A 133 -6.66 15.84 14.90
N ILE A 134 -5.90 14.80 15.29
CA ILE A 134 -5.46 14.61 16.67
C ILE A 134 -4.59 15.79 17.15
N VAL A 135 -3.66 16.26 16.31
CA VAL A 135 -2.78 17.39 16.64
C VAL A 135 -3.59 18.68 16.81
N LEU A 136 -4.52 18.97 15.90
CA LEU A 136 -5.40 20.14 15.98
C LEU A 136 -6.29 20.09 17.22
N TYR A 137 -6.90 18.94 17.50
CA TYR A 137 -7.74 18.74 18.68
C TYR A 137 -6.96 19.01 19.97
N ARG A 138 -5.74 18.45 20.09
CA ARG A 138 -4.86 18.71 21.24
C ARG A 138 -4.49 20.18 21.36
N LYS A 139 -4.33 20.91 20.27
CA LYS A 139 -3.99 22.34 20.31
C LYS A 139 -5.15 23.23 20.75
N ILE A 140 -6.40 22.83 20.46
CA ILE A 140 -7.60 23.65 20.74
C ILE A 140 -8.14 23.39 22.15
N PHE A 141 -8.05 22.14 22.63
CA PHE A 141 -8.69 21.70 23.87
C PHE A 141 -7.72 21.34 25.01
N SER A 142 -6.40 21.50 24.80
CA SER A 142 -5.39 21.43 25.86
C SER A 142 -4.80 22.81 26.12
#